data_AF-A0A2V9IVG4-F1
#
_entry.id   AF-A0A2V9IVG4-F1
#
_cell.length_a   1.000
_cell.length_b   1.000
_cell.length_c   1.000
_cell.angle_alpha   90.00
_cell.angle_beta   90.00
_cell.angle_gamma   90.00
#
_symmetry.space_group_name_H-M   'P 1'
#
loop_
_entity.id
_entity.type
_entity.pdbx_description
1 polymer ?
#
loop_
_entity_poly.entity_id
_entity_poly.type
_entity_poly.pdbx_seq_one_letter_code
_entity_poly.pdbx_strand_id
1 'polypeptide(L)'
;MTASVERLLRESEEKSRLESELEIAREVQTRLFPQRLPEAPGLELYGICKPARVVSGDYYDFLQLGGKRIGLVLGDISGKGISAALLMATIQSALHAQFYDGFSATSVSHGIPVPVSTADVIARLNRQLFDST
;
A
#
# COMPACT_ATOMS: atom_id res chain seq x y z
N MET A 1 47.90 -1.13 10.44
CA MET A 1 46.83 -1.90 11.14
C MET A 1 45.72 -1.00 11.68
N THR A 2 46.02 0.18 12.23
CA THR A 2 45.02 1.15 12.73
C THR A 2 44.05 1.69 11.68
N ALA A 3 44.52 2.03 10.47
CA ALA A 3 43.66 2.54 9.39
C ALA A 3 42.57 1.55 8.93
N SER A 4 42.81 0.24 9.07
CA SER A 4 41.83 -0.78 8.71
C SER A 4 40.75 -0.95 9.77
N VAL A 5 41.10 -0.77 11.05
CA VAL A 5 40.14 -0.79 12.17
C VAL A 5 39.25 0.45 12.11
N GLU A 6 39.82 1.62 11.83
CA GLU A 6 39.06 2.88 11.71
C GLU A 6 38.08 2.85 10.53
N ARG A 7 38.46 2.24 9.40
CA ARG A 7 37.56 1.99 8.27
C ARG A 7 36.41 1.06 8.66
N LEU A 8 36.71 -0.08 9.29
CA LEU A 8 35.70 -1.07 9.70
C LEU A 8 34.71 -0.49 10.71
N LEU A 9 35.17 0.36 11.63
CA LEU A 9 34.31 1.05 12.58
C LEU A 9 33.33 1.99 11.86
N ARG A 10 33.82 2.81 10.92
CA ARG A 10 32.95 3.69 10.13
C ARG A 10 31.94 2.91 9.28
N GLU A 11 32.38 1.83 8.62
CA GLU A 11 31.50 0.96 7.83
C GLU A 11 30.42 0.31 8.73
N SER A 12 30.78 -0.10 9.95
CA SER A 12 29.83 -0.65 10.92
C SER A 12 28.83 0.38 11.42
N GLU A 13 29.27 1.61 11.70
CA GLU A 13 28.40 2.71 12.13
C GLU A 13 27.41 3.09 11.01
N GLU A 14 27.90 3.22 9.77
CA GLU A 14 27.06 3.55 8.62
C GLU A 14 26.05 2.44 8.33
N LYS A 15 26.46 1.18 8.42
CA LYS A 15 25.55 0.04 8.29
C LYS A 15 24.47 0.03 9.36
N SER A 16 24.84 0.24 10.63
CA SER A 16 23.90 0.31 11.75
C SER A 16 22.88 1.44 11.55
N ARG A 17 23.33 2.59 11.06
CA ARG A 17 22.45 3.72 10.73
C ARG A 17 21.46 3.35 9.62
N LEU A 18 21.93 2.74 8.53
CA LEU A 18 21.06 2.31 7.42
C LEU A 18 20.05 1.25 7.86
N GLU A 19 20.44 0.33 8.74
CA GLU A 19 19.54 -0.68 9.32
C GLU A 19 18.43 -0.01 10.15
N SER A 20 18.77 1.01 10.93
CA SER A 20 17.79 1.79 11.70
C SER A 20 16.80 2.54 10.79
N GLU A 21 17.29 3.20 9.74
CA GLU A 21 16.44 3.91 8.76
C GLU A 21 15.50 2.94 8.02
N LEU A 22 15.98 1.74 7.69
CA LEU A 22 15.16 0.67 7.09
C LEU A 22 14.07 0.17 8.04
N GLU A 23 14.37 0.03 9.33
CA GLU A 23 13.39 -0.43 10.32
C GLU A 23 12.26 0.60 10.51
N ILE A 24 12.59 1.90 10.49
CA ILE A 24 11.58 2.96 10.47
C ILE A 24 10.70 2.84 9.22
N ALA A 25 11.30 2.61 8.05
CA ALA A 25 10.53 2.44 6.81
C ALA A 25 9.58 1.22 6.87
N ARG A 26 10.02 0.11 7.50
CA ARG A 26 9.17 -1.04 7.76
C ARG A 26 8.01 -0.71 8.68
N GLU A 27 8.25 0.03 9.75
CA GLU A 27 7.19 0.44 10.68
C GLU A 27 6.14 1.29 9.95
N VAL A 28 6.59 2.27 9.17
CA VAL A 28 5.71 3.11 8.34
C VAL A 28 4.91 2.25 7.38
N GLN A 29 5.56 1.35 6.61
CA GLN A 29 4.86 0.46 5.68
C GLN A 29 3.86 -0.47 6.39
N THR A 30 4.20 -0.97 7.58
CA THR A 30 3.31 -1.86 8.33
C THR A 30 2.00 -1.15 8.70
N ARG A 31 2.06 0.15 8.98
CA ARG A 31 0.89 0.99 9.28
C ARG A 31 0.02 1.30 8.07
N LEU A 32 0.57 1.15 6.86
CA LEU A 32 -0.19 1.27 5.62
C LEU A 32 -1.15 0.08 5.45
N PHE A 33 -0.78 -1.13 5.86
CA PHE A 33 -1.72 -2.25 5.76
C PHE A 33 -2.98 -2.05 6.64
N PRO A 34 -4.12 -2.68 6.26
CA PRO A 34 -5.35 -2.60 7.04
C PRO A 34 -5.16 -2.96 8.52
N GLN A 35 -5.31 -1.98 9.40
CA GLN A 35 -5.22 -2.17 10.86
C GLN A 35 -6.52 -2.73 11.46
N ARG A 36 -7.63 -2.49 10.77
CA ARG A 36 -8.95 -3.00 11.11
C ARG A 36 -9.60 -3.50 9.84
N LEU A 37 -10.15 -4.70 9.90
CA LEU A 37 -10.84 -5.30 8.78
C LEU A 37 -12.31 -4.83 8.80
N PRO A 38 -12.89 -4.50 7.63
CA PRO A 38 -14.29 -4.11 7.57
C PRO A 38 -15.19 -5.30 7.94
N GLU A 39 -16.29 -5.02 8.64
CA GLU A 39 -17.30 -6.03 8.93
C GLU A 39 -18.08 -6.40 7.66
N ALA A 40 -18.19 -7.70 7.41
CA ALA A 40 -18.82 -8.25 6.22
C ALA A 40 -19.76 -9.40 6.64
N PRO A 41 -21.09 -9.18 6.73
CA PRO A 41 -22.00 -10.24 7.13
C PRO A 41 -21.89 -11.46 6.21
N GLY A 42 -21.51 -12.62 6.77
CA GLY A 42 -21.32 -13.87 6.02
C GLY A 42 -19.94 -14.05 5.38
N LEU A 43 -18.99 -13.13 5.61
CA LEU A 43 -17.62 -13.25 5.12
C LEU A 43 -16.62 -12.94 6.24
N GLU A 44 -15.66 -13.83 6.42
CA GLU A 44 -14.54 -13.64 7.33
C GLU A 44 -13.34 -13.16 6.52
N LEU A 45 -12.76 -12.03 6.93
CA LEU A 45 -11.61 -11.42 6.25
C LEU A 45 -10.36 -11.63 7.08
N TYR A 46 -9.26 -11.95 6.40
CA TYR A 46 -7.91 -12.00 6.97
C TYR A 46 -6.91 -11.55 5.92
N GLY A 47 -5.84 -10.88 6.36
CA GLY A 47 -4.75 -10.46 5.51
C GLY A 47 -3.44 -10.41 6.29
N ILE A 48 -2.37 -10.90 5.66
CA ILE A 48 -1.01 -10.83 6.20
C ILE A 48 -0.04 -10.62 5.05
N CYS A 49 0.90 -9.69 5.21
CA CYS A 49 2.04 -9.52 4.33
C CYS A 49 3.31 -9.87 5.12
N LYS A 50 4.08 -10.84 4.64
CA LYS A 50 5.37 -11.23 5.22
C LYS A 50 6.47 -10.82 4.24
N PRO A 51 7.15 -9.67 4.46
CA PRO A 51 8.19 -9.21 3.56
C PRO A 51 9.38 -10.19 3.56
N ALA A 52 9.95 -10.44 2.37
CA ALA A 52 11.16 -11.26 2.23
C ALA A 52 12.44 -10.54 2.71
N ARG A 53 12.36 -9.21 2.89
CA ARG A 53 13.42 -8.32 3.42
C ARG A 53 12.81 -7.42 4.49
N VAL A 54 13.38 -6.23 4.70
CA VAL A 54 12.84 -5.26 5.65
C VAL A 54 11.48 -4.69 5.21
N VAL A 55 11.26 -4.51 3.90
CA VAL A 55 10.01 -3.99 3.31
C VAL A 55 9.57 -4.82 2.10
N SER A 56 8.28 -4.79 1.75
CA SER A 56 7.70 -5.51 0.59
C SER A 56 7.26 -4.56 -0.54
N GLY A 57 7.19 -5.07 -1.77
CA GLY A 57 6.42 -4.44 -2.86
C GLY A 57 4.96 -4.89 -2.89
N ASP A 58 4.61 -5.92 -2.12
CA ASP A 58 3.26 -6.46 -2.07
C ASP A 58 2.32 -5.53 -1.33
N TYR A 59 1.12 -5.36 -1.87
CA TYR A 59 0.06 -4.54 -1.33
C TYR A 59 -1.24 -5.33 -1.25
N TYR A 60 -1.94 -5.20 -0.14
CA TYR A 60 -3.34 -5.60 -0.03
C TYR A 60 -4.13 -4.56 0.75
N ASP A 61 -5.42 -4.45 0.44
CA ASP A 61 -6.34 -3.55 1.13
C ASP A 61 -7.79 -4.01 1.05
N PHE A 62 -8.60 -3.53 1.98
CA PHE A 62 -10.05 -3.75 2.01
C PHE A 62 -10.76 -2.40 1.98
N LEU A 63 -11.37 -2.10 0.83
CA LEU A 63 -12.05 -0.83 0.59
C LEU A 63 -13.54 -0.97 0.89
N GLN A 64 -14.09 -0.07 1.71
CA GLN A 64 -15.52 -0.06 1.99
C GLN A 64 -16.24 0.75 0.91
N LEU A 65 -16.97 0.09 0.01
CA LEU A 65 -17.58 0.71 -1.17
C LEU A 65 -19.00 1.25 -0.89
N GLY A 66 -19.38 1.37 0.38
CA GLY A 66 -20.72 1.73 0.83
C GLY A 66 -21.74 0.58 0.73
N GLY A 67 -22.73 0.61 1.64
CA GLY A 67 -23.70 -0.47 1.81
C GLY A 67 -23.03 -1.74 2.35
N LYS A 68 -23.36 -2.91 1.78
CA LYS A 68 -22.77 -4.22 2.11
C LYS A 68 -21.69 -4.66 1.12
N ARG A 69 -21.04 -3.72 0.42
CA ARG A 69 -20.04 -4.01 -0.61
C ARG A 69 -18.63 -3.73 -0.12
N ILE A 70 -17.72 -4.65 -0.42
CA ILE A 70 -16.31 -4.56 -0.07
C ILE A 70 -15.49 -4.77 -1.34
N GLY A 71 -14.50 -3.90 -1.55
CA GLY A 71 -13.47 -4.07 -2.56
C GLY A 71 -12.25 -4.73 -1.93
N LEU A 72 -11.72 -5.76 -2.59
CA LEU A 72 -10.43 -6.34 -2.27
C LEU A 72 -9.40 -5.80 -3.26
N VAL A 73 -8.30 -5.27 -2.74
CA VAL A 73 -7.15 -4.86 -3.55
C VAL A 73 -6.00 -5.80 -3.25
N LEU A 74 -5.36 -6.28 -4.30
CA LEU A 74 -4.11 -7.03 -4.25
C LEU A 74 -3.21 -6.47 -5.35
N GLY A 75 -1.96 -6.17 -5.02
CA GLY A 75 -0.99 -5.63 -5.97
C GLY A 75 0.41 -6.14 -5.68
N ASP A 76 1.15 -6.43 -6.74
CA ASP A 76 2.58 -6.71 -6.70
C ASP A 76 3.28 -5.58 -7.49
N ILE A 77 4.06 -4.78 -6.77
CA ILE A 77 4.74 -3.63 -7.34
C ILE A 77 6.12 -4.06 -7.82
N SER A 78 6.34 -3.91 -9.13
CA SER A 78 7.63 -4.15 -9.76
C SER A 78 8.73 -3.30 -9.12
N GLY A 79 9.67 -3.95 -8.46
CA GLY A 79 10.75 -3.30 -7.72
C GLY A 79 11.16 -4.11 -6.50
N LYS A 80 12.02 -3.54 -5.65
CA LYS A 80 12.40 -4.15 -4.37
C LYS A 80 12.85 -3.09 -3.38
N GLY A 81 12.67 -3.37 -2.09
CA GLY A 81 13.14 -2.49 -1.03
C GLY A 81 12.30 -1.21 -0.93
N ILE A 82 12.92 -0.13 -0.48
CA ILE A 82 12.24 1.11 -0.08
C ILE A 82 11.48 1.75 -1.25
N SER A 83 12.01 1.73 -2.47
CA SER A 83 11.35 2.35 -3.63
C SER A 83 10.00 1.72 -3.94
N ALA A 84 9.91 0.39 -3.89
CA ALA A 84 8.64 -0.33 -4.09
C ALA A 84 7.65 -0.04 -2.95
N ALA A 85 8.14 0.05 -1.71
CA ALA A 85 7.32 0.39 -0.55
C ALA A 85 6.76 1.83 -0.60
N LEU A 86 7.54 2.79 -1.11
CA LEU A 86 7.07 4.16 -1.33
C LEU A 86 6.00 4.22 -2.42
N LEU A 87 6.19 3.52 -3.53
CA LEU A 87 5.16 3.43 -4.57
C LEU A 87 3.89 2.74 -4.06
N MET A 88 4.01 1.74 -3.19
CA MET A 88 2.87 1.13 -2.48
C MET A 88 2.08 2.16 -1.68
N ALA A 89 2.76 3.02 -0.92
CA ALA A 89 2.13 4.10 -0.17
C ALA A 89 1.37 5.08 -1.09
N THR A 90 1.97 5.44 -2.23
CA THR A 90 1.33 6.32 -3.22
C THR A 90 0.07 5.67 -3.81
N ILE A 91 0.15 4.39 -4.20
CA ILE A 91 -0.99 3.65 -4.75
C ILE A 91 -2.12 3.56 -3.73
N GLN A 92 -1.80 3.21 -2.48
CA GLN A 92 -2.79 3.15 -1.42
C GLN A 92 -3.48 4.50 -1.22
N SER A 93 -2.70 5.58 -1.10
CA SER A 93 -3.23 6.93 -0.90
C SER A 93 -4.14 7.35 -2.04
N ALA A 94 -3.73 7.10 -3.30
CA ALA A 94 -4.52 7.38 -4.49
C ALA A 94 -5.83 6.57 -4.53
N LEU A 95 -5.80 5.29 -4.16
CA LEU A 95 -7.00 4.46 -4.07
C LEU A 95 -7.93 4.96 -2.97
N HIS A 96 -7.41 5.20 -1.76
CA HIS A 96 -8.22 5.71 -0.65
C HIS A 96 -8.86 7.05 -1.01
N ALA A 97 -8.13 7.97 -1.65
CA ALA A 97 -8.68 9.24 -2.12
C ALA A 97 -9.86 9.07 -3.09
N GLN A 98 -9.79 8.10 -4.01
CA GLN A 98 -10.90 7.80 -4.94
C GLN A 98 -12.17 7.29 -4.23
N PHE A 99 -12.05 6.73 -3.03
CA PHE A 99 -13.18 6.17 -2.26
C PHE A 99 -13.55 6.98 -1.01
N TYR A 100 -12.70 7.91 -0.56
CA TYR A 100 -12.94 8.80 0.59
C TYR A 100 -13.97 9.88 0.26
N ASP A 101 -14.01 10.30 -1.01
CA ASP A 101 -14.76 11.47 -1.47
C ASP A 101 -16.23 11.13 -1.74
N GLY A 102 -16.90 10.47 -0.78
CA GLY A 102 -18.35 10.23 -0.79
C GLY A 102 -18.91 9.67 -2.09
N PHE A 103 -18.06 9.06 -2.94
CA PHE A 103 -18.45 8.51 -4.23
C PHE A 103 -19.24 7.27 -3.89
N SER A 104 -20.52 7.51 -3.62
CA SER A 104 -21.59 6.57 -3.74
C SER A 104 -21.26 5.81 -5.00
N ALA A 105 -20.86 4.56 -4.81
CA ALA A 105 -20.60 3.56 -5.82
C ALA A 105 -21.90 3.23 -6.56
N THR A 106 -22.48 4.28 -7.12
CA THR A 106 -23.85 4.46 -7.55
C THR A 106 -23.80 5.68 -8.47
N SER A 107 -23.13 5.55 -9.62
CA SER A 107 -23.58 6.31 -10.78
C SER A 107 -25.05 5.94 -10.93
N VAL A 108 -25.97 6.84 -10.60
CA VAL A 108 -27.41 6.56 -10.72
C VAL A 108 -27.74 6.68 -12.20
N SER A 109 -27.56 5.57 -12.93
CA SER A 109 -28.10 5.41 -14.27
C SER A 109 -29.53 4.88 -14.11
N HIS A 110 -30.54 5.72 -14.33
CA HIS A 110 -31.96 5.31 -14.28
C HIS A 110 -32.43 4.71 -12.94
N GLY A 111 -31.90 5.17 -11.79
CA GLY A 111 -32.34 4.69 -10.48
C GLY A 111 -31.76 3.34 -10.03
N ILE A 112 -30.86 2.75 -10.82
CA ILE A 112 -30.19 1.49 -10.49
C ILE A 112 -28.77 1.78 -10.00
N PRO A 113 -28.34 1.26 -8.84
CA PRO A 113 -26.95 1.31 -8.40
C PRO A 113 -26.04 0.60 -9.41
N VAL A 114 -25.26 1.36 -10.17
CA VAL A 114 -24.25 0.80 -11.06
C VAL A 114 -23.05 0.33 -10.20
N PRO A 115 -22.60 -0.93 -10.34
CA PRO A 115 -21.41 -1.42 -9.66
C PRO A 115 -20.19 -0.55 -9.99
N VAL A 116 -19.29 -0.35 -9.02
CA VAL A 116 -17.97 0.24 -9.31
C VAL A 116 -17.26 -0.68 -10.29
N SER A 117 -16.99 -0.20 -11.50
CA SER A 117 -16.16 -0.92 -12.46
C SER A 117 -14.72 -0.93 -11.97
N THR A 118 -14.18 -2.11 -11.71
CA THR A 118 -12.76 -2.28 -11.35
C THR A 118 -11.86 -1.70 -12.44
N ALA A 119 -12.24 -1.82 -13.72
CA ALA A 119 -11.48 -1.26 -14.83
C ALA A 119 -11.38 0.27 -14.75
N ASP A 120 -12.46 0.96 -14.35
CA ASP A 120 -12.45 2.43 -14.22
C ASP A 120 -11.58 2.90 -13.06
N VAL A 121 -11.61 2.17 -11.94
CA VAL A 121 -10.77 2.43 -10.77
C VAL A 121 -9.29 2.30 -11.15
N ILE A 122 -8.94 1.21 -11.81
CA ILE A 122 -7.56 0.96 -12.26
C ILE A 122 -7.15 1.97 -13.33
N ALA A 123 -8.02 2.34 -14.27
CA ALA A 123 -7.71 3.34 -15.29
C ALA A 123 -7.45 4.73 -14.69
N ARG A 124 -8.21 5.12 -13.66
CA ARG A 124 -7.96 6.37 -12.92
C ARG A 124 -6.67 6.31 -12.13
N LEU A 125 -6.43 5.21 -11.41
CA LEU A 125 -5.18 4.99 -10.69
C LEU A 125 -3.98 5.11 -11.65
N ASN A 126 -4.05 4.46 -12.80
CA ASN A 126 -2.98 4.50 -13.80
C ASN A 126 -2.71 5.92 -14.32
N ARG A 127 -3.75 6.71 -14.63
CA ARG A 127 -3.57 8.12 -15.02
C ARG A 127 -2.90 8.92 -13.90
N GLN A 128 -3.36 8.76 -12.67
CA GLN A 128 -2.81 9.48 -11.52
C GLN A 128 -1.34 9.12 -11.26
N LEU A 129 -0.96 7.84 -11.39
CA LEU A 129 0.43 7.41 -11.29
C LEU A 129 1.30 7.95 -12.42
N PHE A 130 0.77 8.00 -13.65
CA PHE A 130 1.49 8.58 -14.79
C PHE A 130 1.70 10.09 -14.64
N ASP A 131 0.69 10.83 -14.18
CA ASP A 131 0.78 12.29 -14.03
C ASP A 131 1.66 12.72 -12.84
N SER A 132 1.95 11.80 -11.90
CA SER A 132 2.76 12.05 -10.70
C SER A 132 4.20 11.53 -10.78
N THR A 133 4.60 10.94 -11.90
CA THR A 133 5.96 10.43 -12.17
C THR A 133 6.60 11.21 -13.31
#